data_AF-A0A433BYF0-F1
#
_entry.id   AF-A0A433BYF0-F1
#
_cell.length_a   1.000
_cell.length_b   1.000
_cell.length_c   1.000
_cell.angle_alpha   90.00
_cell.angle_beta   90.00
_cell.angle_gamma   90.00
#
_symmetry.space_group_name_H-M   'P 1'
#
loop_
_entity.id
_entity.type
_entity.pdbx_description
1 polymer ?
#
loop_
_entity_poly.entity_id
_entity_poly.type
_entity_poly.pdbx_seq_one_letter_code
_entity_poly.pdbx_strand_id
1 'polypeptide(L)'
;MTYLLALLGLACLVAWQHRLDLGRYRTVRRRRVGWLTAELCYRDFLVAPHQEAFPEPREERLVVWRLLGCVVYLRRRSVALPIQCDARLHQISERDFDARFDNDFRLTAW
;
A
#
# COMPACT_ATOMS: atom_id res chain seq x y z
N MET A 1 30.52 -22.34 -3.31
CA MET A 1 30.01 -21.52 -2.18
C MET A 1 29.16 -20.34 -2.62
N THR A 2 29.53 -19.61 -3.69
CA THR A 2 28.75 -18.47 -4.23
C THR A 2 27.33 -18.84 -4.67
N TYR A 3 27.13 -20.00 -5.30
CA TYR A 3 25.80 -20.46 -5.73
C TYR A 3 24.83 -20.71 -4.57
N LEU A 4 25.32 -21.22 -3.44
CA LEU A 4 24.50 -21.43 -2.24
C LEU A 4 24.04 -20.10 -1.63
N LEU A 5 24.93 -19.11 -1.57
CA LEU A 5 24.58 -17.77 -1.10
C LEU A 5 23.58 -17.08 -2.04
N ALA A 6 23.72 -17.25 -3.35
CA ALA A 6 22.78 -16.71 -4.32
C ALA A 6 21.38 -17.34 -4.18
N LEU A 7 21.30 -18.65 -4.01
CA LEU A 7 20.04 -19.36 -3.76
C LEU A 7 19.38 -18.92 -2.45
N LEU A 8 20.18 -18.77 -1.38
CA LEU A 8 19.69 -18.28 -0.10
C LEU A 8 19.14 -16.85 -0.22
N GLY A 9 19.86 -15.97 -0.91
CA GLY A 9 19.42 -14.59 -1.18
C GLY A 9 18.12 -14.54 -1.97
N LEU A 10 17.99 -15.36 -3.02
CA LEU A 10 16.75 -15.46 -3.80
C LEU A 10 15.58 -15.98 -2.94
N ALA A 11 15.81 -17.01 -2.12
CA ALA A 11 14.78 -17.55 -1.23
C ALA A 11 14.30 -16.51 -0.21
N CYS A 12 15.21 -15.74 0.39
CA CYS A 12 14.87 -14.63 1.28
C CYS A 12 14.06 -13.55 0.56
N LEU A 13 14.41 -13.20 -0.67
CA LEU A 13 13.70 -12.20 -1.47
C LEU A 13 12.28 -12.65 -1.82
N VAL A 14 12.10 -13.92 -2.21
CA VAL A 14 10.78 -14.51 -2.49
C VAL A 14 9.94 -14.56 -1.20
N ALA A 15 10.51 -15.02 -0.10
CA ALA A 15 9.83 -15.07 1.19
C ALA A 15 9.41 -13.68 1.68
N TRP A 16 10.26 -12.67 1.48
CA TRP A 16 9.92 -11.27 1.76
C TRP A 16 8.71 -10.85 0.92
N GLN A 17 8.72 -11.07 -0.39
CA GLN A 17 7.63 -10.65 -1.27
C GLN A 17 6.29 -11.28 -0.88
N HIS A 18 6.29 -12.56 -0.50
CA HIS A 18 5.07 -13.23 -0.03
C HIS A 18 4.51 -12.64 1.26
N ARG A 19 5.36 -12.08 2.15
CA ARG A 19 4.90 -11.45 3.40
C ARG A 19 4.24 -10.09 3.22
N LEU A 20 4.37 -9.47 2.04
CA LEU A 20 3.90 -8.09 1.84
C LEU A 20 2.38 -7.97 1.64
N ASP A 21 1.63 -9.07 1.56
CA ASP A 21 0.15 -9.10 1.53
C ASP A 21 -0.50 -8.12 0.53
N LEU A 22 0.22 -7.83 -0.57
CA LEU A 22 -0.15 -6.78 -1.53
C LEU A 22 -1.45 -7.07 -2.29
N GLY A 23 -1.87 -8.34 -2.36
CA GLY A 23 -3.13 -8.74 -3.01
C GLY A 23 -4.39 -8.21 -2.32
N ARG A 24 -4.27 -7.69 -1.09
CA ARG A 24 -5.38 -7.05 -0.36
C ARG A 24 -5.56 -5.57 -0.69
N TYR A 25 -4.62 -4.99 -1.44
CA TYR A 25 -4.64 -3.59 -1.81
C TYR A 25 -5.04 -3.43 -3.28
N ARG A 26 -5.90 -2.46 -3.55
CA ARG A 26 -6.28 -2.09 -4.91
C ARG A 26 -5.28 -1.08 -5.46
N THR A 27 -4.72 -1.32 -6.64
CA THR A 27 -3.86 -0.33 -7.29
C THR A 27 -4.69 0.81 -7.86
N VAL A 28 -4.41 2.05 -7.44
CA VAL A 28 -5.12 3.26 -7.89
C VAL A 28 -4.34 3.94 -9.01
N ARG A 29 -3.03 4.09 -8.82
CA ARG A 29 -2.13 4.66 -9.83
C ARG A 29 -0.91 3.77 -10.03
N ARG A 30 -0.42 3.76 -11.26
CA ARG A 30 0.78 3.04 -11.64
C ARG A 30 1.59 3.89 -12.61
N ARG A 31 2.86 4.10 -12.31
CA ARG A 31 3.81 4.81 -13.16
C ARG A 31 5.00 3.91 -13.43
N ARG A 32 5.37 3.74 -14.70
CA ARG A 32 6.53 2.94 -15.09
C ARG A 32 7.60 3.83 -15.70
N VAL A 33 8.83 3.69 -15.22
CA VAL A 33 10.02 4.35 -15.75
C VAL A 33 11.06 3.27 -16.03
N GLY A 34 11.11 2.79 -17.28
CA GLY A 34 11.97 1.69 -17.69
C GLY A 34 11.63 0.36 -16.98
N TRP A 35 12.58 -0.15 -16.19
CA TRP A 35 12.42 -1.37 -15.39
C TRP A 35 11.85 -1.12 -14.00
N LEU A 36 11.76 0.15 -13.60
CA LEU A 36 11.18 0.57 -12.35
C LEU A 36 9.69 0.85 -12.54
N THR A 37 8.86 0.29 -11.67
CA THR A 37 7.43 0.54 -11.61
C THR A 37 7.08 1.03 -10.22
N ALA A 38 6.49 2.21 -10.14
CA ALA A 38 5.97 2.77 -8.92
C ALA A 38 4.43 2.61 -8.94
N GLU A 39 3.87 2.05 -7.87
CA GLU A 39 2.46 1.74 -7.70
C GLU A 39 1.96 2.42 -6.44
N LEU A 40 0.86 3.17 -6.56
CA LEU A 40 0.10 3.67 -5.42
C LEU A 40 -1.11 2.76 -5.27
N CYS A 41 -1.13 2.03 -4.16
CA CYS A 41 -2.22 1.13 -3.81
C CYS A 41 -3.00 1.67 -2.61
N TYR A 42 -4.26 1.29 -2.53
CA TYR A 42 -5.25 1.76 -1.59
C TYR A 42 -5.97 0.58 -0.96
N ARG A 43 -6.32 0.72 0.31
CA ARG A 43 -7.21 -0.19 1.03
C ARG A 43 -7.99 0.57 2.09
N ASP A 44 -9.29 0.39 2.08
CA ASP A 44 -10.20 0.83 3.13
C ASP A 44 -10.39 -0.25 4.20
N PHE A 45 -10.50 0.20 5.44
CA PHE A 45 -10.97 -0.63 6.56
C PHE A 45 -12.22 0.03 7.12
N LEU A 46 -13.37 -0.50 6.73
CA LEU A 46 -14.69 -0.10 7.23
C LEU A 46 -14.91 -0.60 8.67
N VAL A 47 -14.43 -1.81 8.94
CA VAL A 47 -14.39 -2.40 10.28
C VAL A 47 -12.93 -2.64 10.58
N ALA A 48 -12.41 -1.99 11.62
CA ALA A 48 -11.05 -2.25 12.04
C ALA A 48 -10.91 -3.75 12.38
N PRO A 49 -9.80 -4.41 12.00
CA PRO A 49 -9.57 -5.78 12.42
C PRO A 49 -9.68 -5.85 13.95
N HIS A 50 -10.35 -6.88 14.48
CA HIS A 50 -10.69 -7.06 15.92
C HIS A 50 -9.51 -6.94 16.92
N GLN A 51 -8.29 -6.77 16.43
CA GLN A 51 -7.06 -6.67 17.20
C GLN A 51 -6.66 -5.23 17.58
N GLU A 52 -7.42 -4.21 17.18
CA GLU A 52 -7.11 -2.82 17.52
C GLU A 52 -7.96 -2.28 18.68
N ALA A 53 -7.30 -1.58 19.60
CA ALA A 53 -7.90 -1.04 20.81
C ALA A 53 -8.99 0.02 20.55
N PHE A 54 -8.97 0.67 19.38
CA PHE A 54 -9.93 1.68 18.96
C PHE A 54 -10.31 1.43 17.49
N PRO A 55 -11.43 0.76 17.22
CA PRO A 55 -11.81 0.40 15.86
C PRO A 55 -12.40 1.60 15.12
N GLU A 56 -11.53 2.48 14.63
CA GLU A 56 -11.94 3.60 13.78
C GLU A 56 -11.85 3.22 12.30
N PRO A 57 -12.79 3.69 11.46
CA PRO A 57 -12.68 3.52 10.03
C PRO A 57 -11.40 4.21 9.57
N ARG A 58 -10.65 3.59 8.67
CA ARG A 58 -9.38 4.14 8.20
C ARG A 58 -9.14 3.87 6.73
N GLU A 59 -8.43 4.81 6.14
CA GLU A 59 -7.89 4.68 4.81
C GLU A 59 -6.40 4.37 4.90
N GLU A 60 -5.96 3.36 4.16
CA GLU A 60 -4.57 3.00 4.07
C GLU A 60 -4.07 3.10 2.63
N ARG A 61 -2.94 3.79 2.47
CA ARG A 61 -2.24 3.91 1.20
C ARG A 61 -0.85 3.31 1.30
N LEU A 62 -0.45 2.72 0.19
CA LEU A 62 0.79 2.00 0.06
C LEU A 62 1.50 2.47 -1.20
N VAL A 63 2.73 2.94 -1.06
CA VAL A 63 3.61 3.24 -2.18
C VAL A 63 4.55 2.06 -2.35
N VAL A 64 4.49 1.41 -3.51
CA VAL A 64 5.29 0.22 -3.84
C VAL A 64 6.16 0.53 -5.03
N TRP A 65 7.46 0.32 -4.90
CA TRP A 65 8.38 0.40 -6.01
C TRP A 65 8.86 -1.01 -6.35
N ARG A 66 8.76 -1.34 -7.62
CA ARG A 66 9.15 -2.63 -8.17
C ARG A 66 10.24 -2.43 -9.19
N LEU A 67 11.33 -3.18 -9.06
CA LEU A 67 12.36 -3.32 -10.09
C LEU A 67 12.21 -4.70 -10.71
N LEU A 68 11.95 -4.77 -12.02
CA LEU A 68 11.75 -6.04 -12.73
C LEU A 68 10.68 -6.95 -12.06
N GLY A 69 9.61 -6.34 -11.55
CA GLY A 69 8.52 -7.03 -10.83
C GLY A 69 8.78 -7.29 -9.34
N CYS A 70 10.05 -7.22 -8.90
CA CYS A 70 10.43 -7.42 -7.51
C CYS A 70 10.22 -6.16 -6.68
N VAL A 71 9.52 -6.26 -5.55
CA VAL A 71 9.35 -5.13 -4.62
C VAL A 71 10.71 -4.78 -4.01
N VAL A 72 11.20 -3.58 -4.28
CA VAL A 72 12.47 -3.06 -3.74
C VAL A 72 12.25 -2.00 -2.67
N TYR A 73 11.08 -1.36 -2.67
CA TYR A 73 10.71 -0.38 -1.66
C TYR A 73 9.22 -0.39 -1.44
N LEU A 74 8.83 -0.23 -0.17
CA LEU A 74 7.44 -0.20 0.25
C LEU A 74 7.31 0.78 1.42
N ARG A 75 6.37 1.72 1.30
CA ARG A 75 6.01 2.64 2.39
C ARG A 75 4.50 2.57 2.60
N ARG A 76 4.09 2.47 3.86
CA ARG A 76 2.69 2.37 4.29
C ARG A 76 2.31 3.63 5.06
N ARG A 77 1.13 4.18 4.78
CA ARG A 77 0.54 5.26 5.58
C ARG A 77 -0.95 5.03 5.75
N SER A 78 -1.43 5.19 6.98
CA SER A 78 -2.85 5.13 7.31
C SER A 78 -3.31 6.47 7.86
N VAL A 79 -4.56 6.81 7.57
CA VAL A 79 -5.25 7.99 8.08
C VAL A 79 -6.60 7.56 8.62
N ALA A 80 -6.95 8.02 9.81
CA ALA A 80 -8.26 7.79 10.39
C ALA A 80 -9.33 8.59 9.64
N LEU A 81 -10.43 7.91 9.30
CA LEU A 81 -11.61 8.48 8.69
C LEU A 81 -12.55 8.97 9.80
N PRO A 82 -13.26 10.10 9.61
CA PRO A 82 -14.30 10.52 10.53
C PRO A 82 -15.38 9.44 10.69
N ILE A 83 -15.85 9.20 11.92
CA ILE A 83 -16.95 8.26 12.25
C ILE A 83 -18.21 8.50 11.39
N GLN A 84 -18.44 9.73 10.95
CA GLN A 84 -19.58 10.12 10.10
C GLN A 84 -19.53 9.53 8.68
N CYS A 85 -18.38 8.98 8.26
CA CYS A 85 -18.23 8.36 6.95
C CYS A 85 -18.95 7.00 6.85
N ASP A 86 -19.29 6.39 7.98
CA ASP A 86 -19.87 5.04 8.08
C ASP A 86 -21.18 4.89 7.26
N ALA A 87 -21.97 5.96 7.14
CA ALA A 87 -23.25 5.94 6.41
C ALA A 87 -23.16 6.34 4.92
N ARG A 88 -22.03 6.87 4.43
CA ARG A 88 -21.92 7.46 3.07
C ARG A 88 -20.61 7.14 2.34
N LEU A 89 -19.82 6.17 2.81
CA LEU A 89 -18.46 5.90 2.33
C LEU A 89 -18.36 5.57 0.83
N HIS A 90 -19.36 4.96 0.22
CA HIS A 90 -19.40 4.75 -1.25
C HIS A 90 -19.46 6.04 -2.08
N GLN A 91 -19.80 7.17 -1.46
CA GLN A 91 -19.87 8.48 -2.11
C GLN A 91 -18.62 9.33 -1.85
N ILE A 92 -17.72 8.89 -0.96
CA ILE A 92 -16.51 9.63 -0.63
C ILE A 92 -15.44 9.27 -1.66
N SER A 93 -15.00 10.27 -2.41
CA SER A 93 -13.98 10.09 -3.43
C SER A 93 -12.64 9.81 -2.75
N GLU A 94 -11.81 8.95 -3.37
CA GLU A 94 -10.41 8.72 -2.97
C GLU A 94 -9.59 10.03 -2.89
N ARG A 95 -10.10 11.14 -3.45
CA ARG A 95 -9.48 12.48 -3.39
C ARG A 95 -9.86 13.29 -2.14
N ASP A 96 -10.94 12.97 -1.45
CA ASP A 96 -11.49 13.82 -0.39
C ASP A 96 -10.58 13.85 0.84
N PHE A 97 -9.77 12.82 1.04
CA PHE A 97 -8.77 12.74 2.12
C PHE A 97 -7.32 12.89 1.64
N ASP A 98 -7.10 13.19 0.36
CA ASP A 98 -5.76 13.29 -0.24
C ASP A 98 -4.86 14.28 0.54
N ALA A 99 -5.43 15.39 0.99
CA ALA A 99 -4.72 16.41 1.77
C ALA A 99 -4.14 15.89 3.10
N ARG A 100 -4.73 14.84 3.70
CA ARG A 100 -4.27 14.25 4.97
C ARG A 100 -3.07 13.32 4.80
N PHE A 101 -2.77 12.91 3.57
CA PHE A 101 -1.62 12.08 3.26
C PHE A 101 -0.39 12.95 2.92
N ASP A 102 0.81 12.43 3.22
CA ASP A 102 2.07 13.03 2.75
C ASP A 102 2.09 13.03 1.21
N ASN A 103 2.80 13.97 0.58
CA ASN A 103 2.82 14.13 -0.88
C ASN A 103 3.04 12.83 -1.66
N ASP A 104 3.93 11.95 -1.20
CA ASP A 104 4.22 10.67 -1.88
C ASP A 104 3.00 9.74 -1.99
N PHE A 105 2.03 9.91 -1.12
CA PHE A 105 0.79 9.12 -1.05
C PHE A 105 -0.41 9.85 -1.63
N ARG A 106 -0.22 11.09 -2.11
CA ARG A 106 -1.29 11.90 -2.69
C ARG A 106 -1.53 11.51 -4.14
N LEU A 107 -2.79 11.36 -4.53
CA LEU A 107 -3.17 11.08 -5.92
C LEU A 107 -2.74 12.19 -6.88
N THR A 108 -2.67 13.43 -6.41
CA THR A 108 -2.23 14.57 -7.23
C THR A 108 -0.73 14.60 -7.50
N ALA A 109 0.09 13.87 -6.74
CA ALA A 109 1.55 13.88 -6.89
C ALA A 109 2.06 12.84 -7.91
N TRP A 110 1.16 12.09 -8.55
CA TRP A 110 1.45 10.94 -9.43
C TRP A 110 1.08 11.18 -10.89
#